data_AF-A0A1M7PSD4-F1
#
_entry.id   AF-A0A1M7PSD4-F1
#
_cell.length_a   1.000
_cell.length_b   1.000
_cell.length_c   1.000
_cell.angle_alpha   90.00
_cell.angle_beta   90.00
_cell.angle_gamma   90.00
#
_symmetry.space_group_name_H-M   'P 1'
#
loop_
_entity.id
_entity.type
_entity.pdbx_description
1 polymer ?
#
loop_
_entity_poly.entity_id
_entity_poly.type
_entity_poly.pdbx_seq_one_letter_code
_entity_poly.pdbx_strand_id
1 'polypeptide(L)'
;MYRLRSIYNLLDGHQELENQEIYFAPSEDLNDPMEGFLDVYWDGDAVVWENLLKHFLMCIEQVFTLNLVGGEAINIKSKEIPVFKNRSTYPTNQAKEIYLEIEKCFFDFDYINKLPENLSSRNNSIRRDELITYLRLVHAYAIQSITTVYQKHNFIKNRSDGKRFEELQKFIKEKDLFIDILNRTEKEFSGNDDLASTFFSVAGKVADELSLLSAFNSTLSTSSNKFFLFNEFPQAYVSRIEEITYPNWYTACFMSSCNNSSIWGHYGEQHKGVCLKFKTSSIGEKIQLNIEKVNGCNENGVTIGMVPLTFYKVNYENKHIEIDFFKSLGRLQVFILRSHWYTDKEGNVSKCADPISKDPEVAKKWHSEYWKSFYRGVTTKLEDWNYENEYRLIVTNMLDDFDTVKSRKLKYDFSSLEGIIFGIKTSNKDKLKIMKIVDDKCTKYNRTDFNFYQAYYSKETGKIEYELLSLIKPV
;
A
#
# COMPACT_ATOMS: atom_id res chain seq x y z
N MET A 1 16.01 8.54 -21.63
CA MET A 1 14.70 7.93 -21.23
C MET A 1 13.58 8.57 -22.03
N TYR A 2 12.56 7.80 -22.39
CA TYR A 2 11.45 8.25 -23.23
C TYR A 2 10.14 8.24 -22.45
N ARG A 3 9.26 9.22 -22.65
CA ARG A 3 7.93 9.28 -22.03
C ARG A 3 6.90 9.75 -23.03
N LEU A 4 5.94 8.89 -23.36
CA LEU A 4 4.82 9.25 -24.26
C LEU A 4 3.77 10.07 -23.52
N ARG A 5 3.23 11.08 -24.19
CA ARG A 5 2.13 11.91 -23.71
C ARG A 5 1.11 12.16 -24.82
N SER A 6 -0.17 12.14 -24.44
CA SER A 6 -1.26 12.67 -25.27
C SER A 6 -1.11 14.18 -25.45
N ILE A 7 -1.66 14.71 -26.55
CA ILE A 7 -1.66 16.15 -26.81
C ILE A 7 -2.47 16.89 -25.73
N TYR A 8 -3.59 16.32 -25.31
CA TYR A 8 -4.45 16.89 -24.27
C TYR A 8 -3.66 17.12 -22.97
N ASN A 9 -2.94 16.10 -22.49
CA ASN A 9 -2.20 16.24 -21.23
C ASN A 9 -1.03 17.23 -21.36
N LEU A 10 -0.33 17.17 -22.49
CA LEU A 10 0.86 18.01 -22.70
C LEU A 10 0.50 19.49 -22.85
N LEU A 11 -0.62 19.79 -23.51
CA LEU A 11 -1.06 21.14 -23.87
C LEU A 11 -2.32 21.56 -23.09
N ASP A 12 -3.51 21.21 -23.57
CA ASP A 12 -4.72 21.94 -23.18
C ASP A 12 -5.26 21.56 -21.78
N GLY A 13 -5.20 20.28 -21.41
CA GLY A 13 -5.78 19.73 -20.19
C GLY A 13 -4.95 19.95 -18.93
N HIS A 14 -3.65 19.62 -19.00
CA HIS A 14 -2.76 19.71 -17.84
C HIS A 14 -1.56 20.63 -18.04
N GLN A 15 -1.32 21.10 -19.27
CA GLN A 15 -0.25 22.05 -19.59
C GLN A 15 1.12 21.59 -19.08
N GLU A 16 1.40 20.29 -19.11
CA GLU A 16 2.58 19.74 -18.47
C GLU A 16 3.89 20.24 -19.05
N LEU A 17 3.93 20.47 -20.38
CA LEU A 17 5.10 21.03 -21.02
C LEU A 17 5.34 22.45 -20.55
N GLU A 18 4.28 23.27 -20.50
CA GLU A 18 4.34 24.66 -20.04
C GLU A 18 4.74 24.75 -18.56
N ASN A 19 4.17 23.89 -17.71
CA ASN A 19 4.43 23.89 -16.27
C ASN A 19 5.73 23.16 -15.88
N GLN A 20 6.36 22.44 -16.82
CA GLN A 20 7.51 21.57 -16.59
C GLN A 20 7.23 20.48 -15.57
N GLU A 21 6.03 19.89 -15.65
CA GLU A 21 5.52 18.96 -14.64
C GLU A 21 5.52 17.51 -15.14
N ILE A 22 5.83 16.60 -14.22
CA ILE A 22 5.63 15.16 -14.36
C ILE A 22 4.65 14.75 -13.28
N TYR A 23 3.51 14.20 -13.71
CA TYR A 23 2.56 13.57 -12.81
C TYR A 23 3.06 12.19 -12.36
N PHE A 24 3.07 11.99 -11.04
CA PHE A 24 3.34 10.71 -10.39
C PHE A 24 2.02 10.05 -10.00
N ALA A 25 1.64 8.99 -10.71
CA ALA A 25 0.36 8.31 -10.54
C ALA A 25 0.38 7.40 -9.30
N PRO A 26 -0.73 7.32 -8.52
CA PRO A 26 -0.90 6.29 -7.50
C PRO A 26 -0.99 4.90 -8.15
N SER A 27 -0.77 3.84 -7.36
CA SER A 27 -0.83 2.45 -7.83
C SER A 27 -2.19 2.08 -8.43
N GLU A 28 -3.28 2.67 -7.93
CA GLU A 28 -4.66 2.44 -8.40
C GLU A 28 -4.89 2.87 -9.86
N ASP A 29 -4.06 3.78 -10.38
CA ASP A 29 -4.15 4.31 -11.74
C ASP A 29 -3.30 3.50 -12.75
N LEU A 30 -2.58 2.48 -12.30
CA LEU A 30 -1.69 1.67 -13.14
C LEU A 30 -2.45 0.63 -13.95
N ASN A 31 -1.87 0.22 -15.07
CA ASN A 31 -2.55 -0.60 -16.07
C ASN A 31 -2.54 -2.10 -15.76
N ASP A 32 -1.54 -2.60 -15.03
CA ASP A 32 -1.57 -3.97 -14.52
C ASP A 32 -2.16 -3.97 -13.10
N PRO A 33 -3.31 -4.68 -12.88
CA PRO A 33 -3.98 -4.69 -11.59
C PRO A 33 -3.17 -5.38 -10.48
N MET A 34 -2.14 -6.14 -10.83
CA MET A 34 -1.26 -6.80 -9.88
C MET A 34 -0.10 -5.89 -9.42
N GLU A 35 0.01 -4.69 -9.99
CA GLU A 35 1.07 -3.76 -9.63
C GLU A 35 0.89 -3.20 -8.22
N GLY A 36 1.93 -3.34 -7.41
CA GLY A 36 1.87 -3.00 -5.99
C GLY A 36 1.20 -4.07 -5.12
N PHE A 37 0.80 -5.21 -5.70
CA PHE A 37 0.38 -6.36 -4.90
C PHE A 37 1.56 -6.89 -4.07
N LEU A 38 1.33 -6.98 -2.76
CA LEU A 38 2.25 -7.57 -1.81
C LEU A 38 1.69 -8.94 -1.40
N ASP A 39 2.46 -9.99 -1.62
CA ASP A 39 2.14 -11.31 -1.09
C ASP A 39 2.60 -11.39 0.37
N VAL A 40 1.73 -10.97 1.29
CA VAL A 40 2.05 -10.86 2.71
C VAL A 40 1.81 -12.18 3.43
N TYR A 41 2.77 -12.56 4.28
CA TYR A 41 2.65 -13.65 5.24
C TYR A 41 3.07 -13.22 6.64
N TRP A 42 2.66 -13.99 7.63
CA TRP A 42 2.97 -13.77 9.04
C TRP A 42 3.77 -14.95 9.59
N ASP A 43 5.00 -14.70 10.02
CA ASP A 43 5.86 -15.65 10.73
C ASP A 43 6.59 -14.94 11.88
N GLY A 44 6.35 -15.42 13.10
CA GLY A 44 6.75 -14.71 14.31
C GLY A 44 6.72 -15.59 15.55
N ASP A 45 7.37 -15.12 16.60
CA ASP A 45 7.26 -15.73 17.93
C ASP A 45 6.01 -15.25 18.69
N ALA A 46 5.76 -15.84 19.85
CA ALA A 46 4.60 -15.51 20.68
C ALA A 46 4.52 -14.01 21.03
N VAL A 47 5.66 -13.31 21.13
CA VAL A 47 5.70 -11.87 21.46
C VAL A 47 4.99 -11.04 20.38
N VAL A 48 5.33 -11.24 19.11
CA VAL A 48 4.70 -10.47 18.02
C VAL A 48 3.25 -10.88 17.75
N TRP A 49 2.91 -12.15 17.98
CA TRP A 49 1.52 -12.62 17.91
C TRP A 49 0.64 -12.04 19.02
N GLU A 50 1.09 -12.04 20.26
CA GLU A 50 0.39 -11.40 21.39
C GLU A 50 0.17 -9.90 21.09
N ASN A 51 1.20 -9.22 20.58
CA ASN A 51 1.12 -7.81 20.24
C ASN A 51 0.21 -7.52 19.03
N LEU A 52 0.12 -8.42 18.04
CA LEU A 52 -0.88 -8.34 16.97
C LEU A 52 -2.30 -8.43 17.54
N LEU A 53 -2.58 -9.37 18.46
CA LEU A 53 -3.89 -9.50 19.10
C LEU A 53 -4.26 -8.27 19.93
N LYS A 54 -3.29 -7.70 20.67
CA LYS A 54 -3.46 -6.42 21.38
C LYS A 54 -3.77 -5.27 20.43
N HIS A 55 -3.09 -5.23 19.29
CA HIS A 55 -3.34 -4.21 18.27
C HIS A 55 -4.72 -4.36 17.63
N PHE A 56 -5.13 -5.59 17.32
CA PHE A 56 -6.48 -5.92 16.85
C PHE A 56 -7.54 -5.44 17.84
N LEU A 57 -7.37 -5.75 19.14
CA LEU A 57 -8.27 -5.35 20.22
C LEU A 57 -8.39 -3.81 20.33
N MET A 58 -7.28 -3.09 20.24
CA MET A 58 -7.28 -1.62 20.23
C MET A 58 -8.04 -1.05 19.03
N CYS A 59 -7.88 -1.64 17.84
CA CYS A 59 -8.55 -1.17 16.64
C CYS A 59 -10.07 -1.39 16.72
N ILE A 60 -10.50 -2.58 17.15
CA ILE A 60 -11.93 -2.87 17.27
C ILE A 60 -12.58 -2.08 18.40
N GLU A 61 -11.90 -1.84 19.52
CA GLU A 61 -12.40 -0.98 20.60
C GLU A 61 -12.68 0.44 20.13
N GLN A 62 -11.78 1.01 19.30
CA GLN A 62 -11.99 2.34 18.72
C GLN A 62 -13.22 2.34 17.80
N VAL A 63 -13.34 1.36 16.90
CA VAL A 63 -14.48 1.27 15.97
C VAL A 63 -15.79 1.02 16.72
N PHE A 64 -15.75 0.20 17.77
CA PHE A 64 -16.88 -0.04 18.66
C PHE A 64 -17.32 1.26 19.35
N THR A 65 -16.38 2.05 19.86
CA THR A 65 -16.64 3.36 20.47
C THR A 65 -17.26 4.33 19.48
N LEU A 66 -16.73 4.41 18.25
CA LEU A 66 -17.31 5.24 17.19
C LEU A 66 -18.76 4.86 16.92
N ASN A 67 -19.07 3.57 16.79
CA ASN A 67 -20.44 3.09 16.61
C ASN A 67 -21.34 3.38 17.82
N LEU A 68 -20.81 3.28 19.05
CA LEU A 68 -21.56 3.57 20.27
C LEU A 68 -21.97 5.04 20.37
N VAL A 69 -21.06 5.96 20.01
CA VAL A 69 -21.27 7.41 20.11
C VAL A 69 -22.04 7.95 18.89
N GLY A 70 -21.65 7.55 17.68
CA GLY A 70 -22.20 8.07 16.43
C GLY A 70 -23.43 7.31 15.91
N GLY A 71 -23.67 6.08 16.39
CA GLY A 71 -24.75 5.22 15.87
C GLY A 71 -24.66 5.06 14.35
N GLU A 72 -25.81 5.03 13.67
CA GLU A 72 -25.89 4.99 12.20
C GLU A 72 -25.80 6.39 11.55
N ALA A 73 -25.57 7.46 12.32
CA ALA A 73 -25.46 8.82 11.78
C ALA A 73 -24.08 9.09 11.14
N ILE A 74 -23.07 8.31 11.54
CA ILE A 74 -21.76 8.26 10.88
C ILE A 74 -21.70 7.03 9.98
N ASN A 75 -20.89 7.06 8.93
CA ASN A 75 -20.68 5.90 8.05
C ASN A 75 -19.31 5.31 8.32
N ILE A 76 -19.24 4.27 9.15
CA ILE A 76 -18.01 3.59 9.53
C ILE A 76 -17.65 2.58 8.45
N LYS A 77 -16.43 2.68 7.93
CA LYS A 77 -15.85 1.78 6.94
C LYS A 77 -14.41 1.42 7.31
N SER A 78 -13.74 0.71 6.42
CA SER A 78 -12.36 0.24 6.60
C SER A 78 -11.36 1.36 6.94
N LYS A 79 -11.54 2.57 6.38
CA LYS A 79 -10.66 3.71 6.63
C LYS A 79 -10.70 4.24 8.07
N GLU A 80 -11.76 3.96 8.83
CA GLU A 80 -11.89 4.33 10.24
C GLU A 80 -11.12 3.37 11.17
N ILE A 81 -10.58 2.26 10.66
CA ILE A 81 -9.73 1.34 11.44
C ILE A 81 -8.37 2.00 11.69
N PRO A 82 -8.00 2.29 12.95
CA PRO A 82 -6.89 3.19 13.25
C PRO A 82 -5.56 2.40 13.33
N VAL A 83 -5.09 1.83 12.23
CA VAL A 83 -3.92 0.92 12.22
C VAL A 83 -2.56 1.57 12.56
N PHE A 84 -2.49 2.90 12.53
CA PHE A 84 -1.31 3.66 12.99
C PHE A 84 -1.42 4.12 14.45
N LYS A 85 -2.54 3.84 15.12
CA LYS A 85 -2.74 4.17 16.54
C LYS A 85 -1.83 3.30 17.40
N ASN A 86 -1.48 3.83 18.58
CA ASN A 86 -0.66 3.11 19.55
C ASN A 86 -1.17 3.37 20.98
N ARG A 87 -0.73 2.58 21.96
CA ARG A 87 -1.20 2.64 23.36
C ARG A 87 -0.81 3.93 24.09
N SER A 88 0.09 4.75 23.52
CA SER A 88 0.37 6.11 24.04
C SER A 88 -0.58 7.19 23.51
N THR A 89 -1.50 6.87 22.60
CA THR A 89 -2.43 7.84 22.00
C THR A 89 -3.77 8.01 22.75
N TYR A 90 -3.98 7.33 23.88
CA TYR A 90 -5.23 7.51 24.64
C TYR A 90 -5.30 8.94 25.23
N PRO A 91 -6.43 9.63 25.06
CA PRO A 91 -6.52 11.06 25.39
C PRO A 91 -6.48 11.34 26.89
N THR A 92 -6.84 10.37 27.74
CA THR A 92 -6.84 10.51 29.19
C THR A 92 -6.32 9.25 29.88
N ASN A 93 -5.79 9.41 31.10
CA ASN A 93 -5.37 8.28 31.94
C ASN A 93 -6.54 7.32 32.24
N GLN A 94 -7.74 7.86 32.42
CA GLN A 94 -8.96 7.06 32.65
C GLN A 94 -9.30 6.18 31.44
N ALA A 95 -9.23 6.73 30.23
CA ALA A 95 -9.46 5.94 29.01
C ALA A 95 -8.41 4.82 28.86
N LYS A 96 -7.15 5.13 29.21
CA LYS A 96 -6.06 4.14 29.22
C LYS A 96 -6.31 3.03 30.25
N GLU A 97 -6.74 3.35 31.46
CA GLU A 97 -7.05 2.36 32.50
C GLU A 97 -8.20 1.44 32.10
N ILE A 98 -9.27 1.99 31.52
CA ILE A 98 -10.40 1.20 31.00
C ILE A 98 -9.95 0.26 29.89
N TYR A 99 -9.12 0.75 28.97
CA TYR A 99 -8.57 -0.11 27.92
C TYR A 99 -7.68 -1.22 28.47
N LEU A 100 -6.84 -0.94 29.47
CA LEU A 100 -6.02 -1.99 30.12
C LEU A 100 -6.90 -3.03 30.83
N GLU A 101 -8.06 -2.64 31.35
CA GLU A 101 -9.04 -3.59 31.88
C GLU A 101 -9.67 -4.46 30.78
N ILE A 102 -9.97 -3.89 29.61
CA ILE A 102 -10.44 -4.64 28.43
C ILE A 102 -9.38 -5.64 27.97
N GLU A 103 -8.12 -5.19 27.87
CA GLU A 103 -6.99 -6.05 27.50
C GLU A 103 -6.85 -7.22 28.47
N LYS A 104 -6.92 -6.95 29.78
CA LYS A 104 -6.89 -8.02 30.78
C LYS A 104 -8.06 -8.99 30.61
N CYS A 105 -9.30 -8.49 30.52
CA CYS A 105 -10.49 -9.33 30.34
C CYS A 105 -10.40 -10.19 29.06
N PHE A 106 -9.76 -9.68 28.01
CA PHE A 106 -9.58 -10.38 26.75
C PHE A 106 -8.55 -11.53 26.85
N PHE A 107 -7.45 -11.34 27.58
CA PHE A 107 -6.47 -12.40 27.83
C PHE A 107 -6.85 -13.33 28.99
N ASP A 108 -7.92 -13.05 29.73
CA ASP A 108 -8.48 -13.99 30.73
C ASP A 108 -9.16 -15.21 30.08
N PHE A 109 -9.46 -15.16 28.77
CA PHE A 109 -9.95 -16.32 28.02
C PHE A 109 -8.81 -17.29 27.69
N ASP A 110 -8.92 -18.55 28.14
CA ASP A 110 -7.91 -19.59 27.95
C ASP A 110 -7.44 -19.75 26.49
N TYR A 111 -8.39 -19.69 25.53
CA TYR A 111 -8.06 -19.77 24.11
C TYR A 111 -7.18 -18.60 23.67
N ILE A 112 -7.58 -17.37 24.00
CA ILE A 112 -6.85 -16.15 23.62
C ILE A 112 -5.48 -16.12 24.26
N ASN A 113 -5.36 -16.52 25.53
CA ASN A 113 -4.10 -16.58 26.24
C ASN A 113 -3.10 -17.58 25.61
N LYS A 114 -3.60 -18.72 25.10
CA LYS A 114 -2.75 -19.76 24.47
C LYS A 114 -2.50 -19.50 22.98
N LEU A 115 -3.28 -18.63 22.35
CA LEU A 115 -3.25 -18.41 20.91
C LEU A 115 -1.88 -17.92 20.39
N PRO A 116 -1.17 -16.97 21.04
CA PRO A 116 0.15 -16.54 20.56
C PRO A 116 1.16 -17.69 20.43
N GLU A 117 1.22 -18.58 21.43
CA GLU A 117 2.08 -19.76 21.40
C GLU A 117 1.67 -20.71 20.27
N ASN A 118 0.37 -21.01 20.14
CA ASN A 118 -0.15 -21.88 19.09
C ASN A 118 0.15 -21.35 17.68
N LEU A 119 0.01 -20.04 17.45
CA LEU A 119 0.32 -19.40 16.17
C LEU A 119 1.83 -19.37 15.91
N SER A 120 2.65 -19.21 16.95
CA SER A 120 4.11 -19.24 16.82
C SER A 120 4.69 -20.63 16.59
N SER A 121 3.98 -21.69 17.02
CA SER A 121 4.38 -23.10 16.84
C SER A 121 4.00 -23.68 15.47
N ARG A 122 3.42 -22.85 14.59
CA ARG A 122 3.00 -23.25 13.24
C ARG A 122 4.20 -23.69 12.41
N ASN A 123 4.05 -24.78 11.67
CA ASN A 123 5.08 -25.26 10.75
C ASN A 123 5.18 -24.39 9.48
N ASN A 124 4.05 -23.88 9.02
CA ASN A 124 3.92 -23.09 7.80
C ASN A 124 3.58 -21.64 8.16
N SER A 125 4.12 -20.68 7.39
CA SER A 125 3.78 -19.26 7.53
C SER A 125 2.28 -19.02 7.32
N ILE A 126 1.69 -18.16 8.15
CA ILE A 126 0.27 -17.85 8.07
C ILE A 126 0.02 -16.86 6.94
N ARG A 127 -0.95 -17.15 6.08
CA ARG A 127 -1.37 -16.28 4.97
C ARG A 127 -2.68 -15.55 5.30
N ARG A 128 -3.08 -14.62 4.43
CA ARG A 128 -4.22 -13.72 4.63
C ARG A 128 -5.53 -14.44 5.01
N ASP A 129 -5.96 -15.43 4.23
CA ASP A 129 -7.23 -16.15 4.45
C ASP A 129 -7.23 -16.89 5.80
N GLU A 130 -6.08 -17.45 6.18
CA GLU A 130 -5.89 -18.12 7.45
C GLU A 130 -5.93 -17.12 8.62
N LEU A 131 -5.20 -16.01 8.53
CA LEU A 131 -5.22 -14.96 9.54
C LEU A 131 -6.64 -14.42 9.76
N ILE A 132 -7.39 -14.16 8.68
CA ILE A 132 -8.79 -13.72 8.75
C ILE A 132 -9.62 -14.75 9.51
N THR A 133 -9.41 -16.04 9.26
CA THR A 133 -10.13 -17.13 9.95
C THR A 133 -9.88 -17.10 11.45
N TYR A 134 -8.62 -16.98 11.89
CA TYR A 134 -8.29 -16.81 13.31
C TYR A 134 -8.92 -15.53 13.89
N LEU A 135 -8.79 -14.41 13.19
CA LEU A 135 -9.31 -13.13 13.67
C LEU A 135 -10.84 -13.10 13.75
N ARG A 136 -11.58 -13.87 12.94
CA ARG A 136 -13.04 -14.07 13.08
C ARG A 136 -13.41 -14.80 14.38
N LEU A 137 -12.54 -15.67 14.90
CA LEU A 137 -12.72 -16.29 16.22
C LEU A 137 -12.40 -15.28 17.33
N VAL A 138 -11.21 -14.68 17.25
CA VAL A 138 -10.72 -13.66 18.19
C VAL A 138 -11.70 -12.50 18.34
N HIS A 139 -12.33 -12.07 17.24
CA HIS A 139 -13.32 -11.00 17.19
C HIS A 139 -14.46 -11.18 18.20
N ALA A 140 -14.98 -12.40 18.36
CA ALA A 140 -16.07 -12.65 19.31
C ALA A 140 -15.64 -12.39 20.76
N TYR A 141 -14.44 -12.84 21.14
CA TYR A 141 -13.86 -12.60 22.46
C TYR A 141 -13.54 -11.12 22.68
N ALA A 142 -13.06 -10.41 21.65
CA ALA A 142 -12.79 -8.98 21.73
C ALA A 142 -14.08 -8.17 21.99
N ILE A 143 -15.15 -8.43 21.23
CA ILE A 143 -16.46 -7.80 21.44
C ILE A 143 -17.00 -8.10 22.85
N GLN A 144 -16.87 -9.35 23.32
CA GLN A 144 -17.32 -9.72 24.67
C GLN A 144 -16.54 -8.95 25.74
N SER A 145 -15.22 -8.84 25.60
CA SER A 145 -14.36 -8.16 26.56
C SER A 145 -14.68 -6.66 26.63
N ILE A 146 -14.81 -6.01 25.48
CA ILE A 146 -15.21 -4.58 25.39
C ILE A 146 -16.57 -4.36 26.04
N THR A 147 -17.56 -5.17 25.68
CA THR A 147 -18.92 -5.04 26.20
C THR A 147 -18.97 -5.22 27.72
N THR A 148 -18.27 -6.24 28.23
CA THR A 148 -18.22 -6.55 29.67
C THR A 148 -17.66 -5.39 30.48
N VAL A 149 -16.52 -4.83 30.05
CA VAL A 149 -15.89 -3.70 30.76
C VAL A 149 -16.72 -2.43 30.59
N TYR A 150 -17.25 -2.14 29.42
CA TYR A 150 -18.09 -0.96 29.21
C TYR A 150 -19.40 -1.00 30.01
N GLN A 151 -19.99 -2.18 30.21
CA GLN A 151 -21.14 -2.35 31.11
C GLN A 151 -20.75 -2.08 32.57
N LYS A 152 -19.60 -2.61 33.02
CA LYS A 152 -19.06 -2.35 34.36
C LYS A 152 -18.88 -0.85 34.64
N HIS A 153 -18.43 -0.09 33.63
CA HIS A 153 -18.26 1.37 33.71
C HIS A 153 -19.50 2.17 33.31
N ASN A 154 -20.65 1.52 33.10
CA ASN A 154 -21.94 2.13 32.75
C ASN A 154 -21.97 2.92 31.42
N PHE A 155 -21.04 2.66 30.50
CA PHE A 155 -21.08 3.24 29.15
C PHE A 155 -22.15 2.62 28.26
N ILE A 156 -22.50 1.36 28.54
CA ILE A 156 -23.61 0.66 27.91
C ILE A 156 -24.56 0.24 29.02
N LYS A 157 -25.87 0.47 28.85
CA LYS A 157 -26.87 -0.02 29.80
C LYS A 157 -26.77 -1.54 29.92
N ASN A 158 -26.87 -2.07 31.14
CA ASN A 158 -27.20 -3.48 31.38
C ASN A 158 -28.55 -3.75 30.72
N ARG A 159 -28.55 -4.22 29.47
CA ARG A 159 -29.78 -4.55 28.78
C ARG A 159 -30.31 -5.86 29.33
N SER A 160 -31.63 -5.94 29.45
CA SER A 160 -32.41 -7.18 29.48
C SER A 160 -32.29 -8.00 28.17
N ASP A 161 -31.15 -7.94 27.46
CA ASP A 161 -30.78 -8.72 26.28
C ASP A 161 -29.85 -9.89 26.69
N GLY A 162 -30.05 -10.45 27.89
CA GLY A 162 -29.28 -11.61 28.40
C GLY A 162 -29.21 -12.77 27.39
N LYS A 163 -30.25 -12.93 26.56
CA LYS A 163 -30.27 -13.88 25.43
C LYS A 163 -29.13 -13.72 24.44
N ARG A 164 -28.77 -12.50 24.03
CA ARG A 164 -27.74 -12.29 22.99
C ARG A 164 -26.33 -12.52 23.56
N PHE A 165 -26.14 -12.25 24.84
CA PHE A 165 -24.91 -12.53 25.57
C PHE A 165 -24.76 -14.03 25.89
N GLU A 166 -25.85 -14.71 26.27
CA GLU A 166 -25.90 -16.17 26.42
C GLU A 166 -25.72 -16.89 25.07
N GLU A 167 -26.29 -16.37 23.98
CA GLU A 167 -26.07 -16.86 22.61
C GLU A 167 -24.62 -16.64 22.17
N LEU A 168 -24.01 -15.50 22.48
CA LEU A 168 -22.58 -15.26 22.23
C LEU A 168 -21.69 -16.20 23.06
N GLN A 169 -22.02 -16.44 24.33
CA GLN A 169 -21.31 -17.40 25.18
C GLN A 169 -21.49 -18.84 24.69
N LYS A 170 -22.68 -19.22 24.22
CA LYS A 170 -22.96 -20.53 23.63
C LYS A 170 -22.22 -20.69 22.30
N PHE A 171 -22.22 -19.66 21.46
CA PHE A 171 -21.47 -19.59 20.22
C PHE A 171 -19.95 -19.68 20.45
N ILE A 172 -19.44 -19.07 21.52
CA ILE A 172 -18.04 -19.18 21.94
C ILE A 172 -17.71 -20.61 22.39
N LYS A 173 -18.59 -21.26 23.17
CA LYS A 173 -18.44 -22.69 23.52
C LYS A 173 -18.51 -23.61 22.30
N GLU A 174 -19.34 -23.29 21.30
CA GLU A 174 -19.40 -24.02 20.03
C GLU A 174 -18.12 -23.81 19.18
N LYS A 175 -17.42 -22.69 19.36
CA LYS A 175 -16.13 -22.39 18.72
C LYS A 175 -14.95 -23.15 19.32
N ASP A 176 -15.03 -23.67 20.54
CA ASP A 176 -14.00 -24.59 21.08
C ASP A 176 -13.83 -25.82 20.16
N LEU A 177 -14.94 -26.34 19.60
CA LEU A 177 -14.90 -27.42 18.61
C LEU A 177 -14.26 -26.99 17.28
N PHE A 178 -14.52 -25.75 16.85
CA PHE A 178 -13.91 -25.21 15.62
C PHE A 178 -12.41 -24.95 15.79
N ILE A 179 -11.98 -24.54 16.99
CA ILE A 179 -10.57 -24.40 17.37
C ILE A 179 -9.89 -25.77 17.31
N ASP A 180 -10.52 -26.82 17.83
CA ASP A 180 -9.99 -28.18 17.73
C ASP A 180 -9.89 -28.65 16.27
N ILE A 181 -10.87 -28.32 15.43
CA ILE A 181 -10.83 -28.60 13.99
C ILE A 181 -9.64 -27.87 13.37
N LEU A 182 -9.49 -26.56 13.57
CA LEU A 182 -8.37 -25.78 13.04
C LEU A 182 -7.01 -26.37 13.45
N ASN A 183 -6.86 -26.75 14.72
CA ASN A 183 -5.62 -27.33 15.23
C ASN A 183 -5.36 -28.73 14.67
N ARG A 184 -6.39 -29.52 14.38
CA ARG A 184 -6.25 -30.83 13.70
C ARG A 184 -5.92 -30.67 12.23
N THR A 185 -6.63 -29.76 11.56
CA THR A 185 -6.45 -29.44 10.15
C THR A 185 -5.02 -28.95 9.87
N GLU A 186 -4.44 -28.15 10.76
CA GLU A 186 -3.01 -27.79 10.69
C GLU A 186 -2.09 -29.01 10.72
N LYS A 187 -2.29 -29.90 11.69
CA LYS A 187 -1.47 -31.11 11.84
C LYS A 187 -1.61 -32.07 10.67
N GLU A 188 -2.80 -32.16 10.08
CA GLU A 188 -3.08 -33.01 8.92
C GLU A 188 -2.47 -32.44 7.63
N PHE A 189 -2.39 -31.11 7.49
CA PHE A 189 -1.83 -30.44 6.32
C PHE A 189 -0.38 -29.95 6.49
N SER A 190 0.28 -30.30 7.60
CA SER A 190 1.66 -29.91 7.87
C SER A 190 2.58 -30.34 6.73
N GLY A 191 3.36 -29.40 6.17
CA GLY A 191 4.27 -29.65 5.05
C GLY A 191 3.63 -29.58 3.65
N ASN A 192 2.36 -29.22 3.52
CA ASN A 192 1.71 -28.96 2.24
C ASN A 192 0.95 -27.61 2.25
N ASP A 193 1.69 -26.54 1.96
CA ASP A 193 1.19 -25.15 1.96
C ASP A 193 -0.02 -24.93 1.03
N ASP A 194 -0.06 -25.62 -0.11
CA ASP A 194 -1.14 -25.50 -1.09
C ASP A 194 -2.46 -26.05 -0.56
N LEU A 195 -2.44 -27.14 0.19
CA LEU A 195 -3.65 -27.72 0.79
C LEU A 195 -4.17 -26.87 1.96
N ALA A 196 -3.28 -26.39 2.83
CA ALA A 196 -3.66 -25.51 3.94
C ALA A 196 -4.26 -24.20 3.41
N SER A 197 -3.60 -23.55 2.46
CA SER A 197 -4.12 -22.32 1.84
C SER A 197 -5.47 -22.54 1.15
N THR A 198 -5.65 -23.65 0.44
CA THR A 198 -6.93 -24.01 -0.18
C THR A 198 -8.03 -24.18 0.88
N PHE A 199 -7.75 -24.89 1.98
CA PHE A 199 -8.72 -25.08 3.06
C PHE A 199 -9.18 -23.74 3.65
N PHE A 200 -8.25 -22.87 4.02
CA PHE A 200 -8.58 -21.57 4.62
C PHE A 200 -9.32 -20.65 3.64
N SER A 201 -8.97 -20.70 2.36
CA SER A 201 -9.69 -19.95 1.32
C SER A 201 -11.15 -20.42 1.20
N VAL A 202 -11.40 -21.74 1.21
CA VAL A 202 -12.76 -22.30 1.18
C VAL A 202 -13.52 -21.95 2.45
N ALA A 203 -12.90 -22.10 3.63
CA ALA A 203 -13.51 -21.73 4.90
C ALA A 203 -13.89 -20.24 4.96
N GLY A 204 -13.03 -19.38 4.43
CA GLY A 204 -13.26 -17.94 4.27
C GLY A 204 -14.51 -17.65 3.45
N LYS A 205 -14.60 -18.24 2.25
CA LYS A 205 -15.74 -18.09 1.32
C LYS A 205 -17.06 -18.58 1.92
N VAL A 206 -17.06 -19.74 2.57
CA VAL A 206 -18.26 -20.28 3.24
C VAL A 206 -18.75 -19.33 4.32
N ALA A 207 -17.83 -18.76 5.12
CA ALA A 207 -18.20 -17.79 6.14
C ALA A 207 -18.72 -16.47 5.55
N ASP A 208 -18.19 -16.01 4.41
CA ASP A 208 -18.72 -14.84 3.69
C ASP A 208 -20.13 -15.08 3.16
N GLU A 209 -20.38 -16.26 2.56
CA GLU A 209 -21.70 -16.66 2.09
C GLU A 209 -22.72 -16.74 3.23
N LEU A 210 -22.35 -17.33 4.38
CA LEU A 210 -23.22 -17.40 5.55
C LEU A 210 -23.52 -16.00 6.12
N SER A 211 -22.53 -15.10 6.14
CA SER A 211 -22.72 -13.70 6.54
C SER A 211 -23.70 -13.00 5.61
N LEU A 212 -23.55 -13.18 4.29
CA LEU A 212 -24.43 -12.60 3.29
C LEU A 212 -25.87 -13.16 3.38
N LEU A 213 -26.02 -14.47 3.56
CA LEU A 213 -27.32 -15.11 3.77
C LEU A 213 -28.00 -14.60 5.05
N SER A 214 -27.23 -14.44 6.14
CA SER A 214 -27.73 -13.83 7.37
C SER A 214 -28.19 -12.40 7.14
N ALA A 215 -27.40 -11.59 6.43
CA ALA A 215 -27.73 -10.22 6.08
C ALA A 215 -29.03 -10.14 5.25
N PHE A 216 -29.13 -10.98 4.20
CA PHE A 216 -30.28 -11.06 3.32
C PHE A 216 -31.57 -11.44 4.06
N ASN A 217 -31.46 -12.34 5.04
CA ASN A 217 -32.61 -12.78 5.85
C ASN A 217 -32.92 -11.85 7.03
N SER A 218 -32.03 -10.91 7.35
CA SER A 218 -32.20 -9.96 8.43
C SER A 218 -32.81 -8.64 7.94
N THR A 219 -33.45 -7.88 8.83
CA THR A 219 -33.82 -6.48 8.56
C THR A 219 -32.64 -5.51 8.70
N LEU A 220 -31.42 -6.01 8.97
CA LEU A 220 -30.22 -5.19 9.07
C LEU A 220 -29.72 -4.88 7.66
N SER A 221 -29.66 -3.59 7.35
CA SER A 221 -29.04 -3.15 6.09
C SER A 221 -27.54 -3.48 6.10
N THR A 222 -27.04 -3.99 4.97
CA THR A 222 -25.59 -4.18 4.71
C THR A 222 -24.82 -2.85 4.75
N SER A 223 -25.52 -1.72 4.67
CA SER A 223 -24.95 -0.39 4.84
C SER A 223 -24.77 0.03 6.31
N SER A 224 -25.24 -0.76 7.28
CA SER A 224 -25.20 -0.37 8.70
C SER A 224 -23.83 -0.53 9.34
N ASN A 225 -23.51 0.35 10.30
CA ASN A 225 -22.26 0.28 11.05
C ASN A 225 -22.15 -0.99 11.88
N LYS A 226 -23.28 -1.49 12.38
CA LYS A 226 -23.34 -2.80 13.05
C LYS A 226 -22.95 -3.94 12.12
N PHE A 227 -23.40 -3.90 10.86
CA PHE A 227 -23.04 -4.93 9.90
C PHE A 227 -21.52 -4.95 9.66
N PHE A 228 -20.92 -3.78 9.45
CA PHE A 228 -19.46 -3.65 9.32
C PHE A 228 -18.73 -4.17 10.56
N LEU A 229 -19.09 -3.67 11.74
CA LEU A 229 -18.44 -4.03 13.01
C LEU A 229 -18.50 -5.54 13.27
N PHE A 230 -19.66 -6.19 13.07
CA PHE A 230 -19.82 -7.58 13.46
C PHE A 230 -19.41 -8.61 12.39
N ASN A 231 -19.33 -8.23 11.11
CA ASN A 231 -19.10 -9.16 10.01
C ASN A 231 -17.87 -8.80 9.16
N GLU A 232 -17.70 -7.53 8.81
CA GLU A 232 -16.66 -7.09 7.84
C GLU A 232 -15.34 -6.70 8.54
N PHE A 233 -15.38 -6.37 9.84
CA PHE A 233 -14.24 -5.82 10.57
C PHE A 233 -12.97 -6.70 10.50
N PRO A 234 -12.99 -8.03 10.73
CA PRO A 234 -11.77 -8.83 10.70
C PRO A 234 -11.04 -8.78 9.36
N GLN A 235 -11.79 -8.87 8.25
CA GLN A 235 -11.22 -8.78 6.90
C GLN A 235 -10.71 -7.36 6.62
N ALA A 236 -11.52 -6.35 6.94
CA ALA A 236 -11.12 -4.94 6.79
C ALA A 236 -9.85 -4.61 7.59
N TYR A 237 -9.70 -5.16 8.81
CA TYR A 237 -8.51 -5.01 9.63
C TYR A 237 -7.29 -5.62 8.96
N VAL A 238 -7.37 -6.84 8.42
CA VAL A 238 -6.22 -7.47 7.73
C VAL A 238 -5.83 -6.69 6.49
N SER A 239 -6.79 -6.21 5.69
CA SER A 239 -6.48 -5.33 4.56
C SER A 239 -5.85 -4.01 5.00
N ARG A 240 -6.24 -3.46 6.16
CA ARG A 240 -5.69 -2.21 6.67
C ARG A 240 -4.33 -2.34 7.32
N ILE A 241 -4.09 -3.41 8.08
CA ILE A 241 -2.86 -3.57 8.85
C ILE A 241 -1.63 -3.64 7.94
N GLU A 242 -1.78 -4.17 6.72
CA GLU A 242 -0.72 -4.20 5.71
C GLU A 242 -0.18 -2.81 5.36
N GLU A 243 -0.96 -1.73 5.53
CA GLU A 243 -0.50 -0.37 5.27
C GLU A 243 0.66 0.06 6.16
N ILE A 244 0.86 -0.55 7.33
CA ILE A 244 1.96 -0.20 8.23
C ILE A 244 3.30 -0.78 7.76
N THR A 245 3.27 -1.65 6.75
CA THR A 245 4.47 -2.27 6.19
C THR A 245 5.27 -1.28 5.36
N TYR A 246 4.74 -0.88 4.21
CA TYR A 246 5.39 0.02 3.25
C TYR A 246 4.58 1.30 3.03
N PRO A 247 5.27 2.44 2.77
CA PRO A 247 4.58 3.69 2.48
C PRO A 247 3.81 3.62 1.17
N ASN A 248 2.81 4.50 1.04
CA ASN A 248 2.16 4.71 -0.24
C ASN A 248 3.19 5.26 -1.23
N TRP A 249 3.08 4.84 -2.47
CA TRP A 249 4.03 5.16 -3.51
C TRP A 249 3.32 5.68 -4.75
N TYR A 250 4.04 6.50 -5.49
CA TYR A 250 3.55 7.15 -6.70
C TYR A 250 4.64 7.08 -7.74
N THR A 251 4.28 6.89 -9.01
CA THR A 251 5.26 6.63 -10.05
C THR A 251 5.04 7.42 -11.33
N ALA A 252 6.16 7.74 -11.96
CA ALA A 252 6.21 8.25 -13.31
C ALA A 252 6.92 7.21 -14.19
N CYS A 253 6.18 6.66 -15.15
CA CYS A 253 6.67 5.64 -16.07
C CYS A 253 7.38 6.25 -17.29
N PHE A 254 8.44 5.57 -17.72
CA PHE A 254 9.30 5.88 -18.86
C PHE A 254 9.65 4.58 -19.57
N MET A 255 10.25 4.68 -20.74
CA MET A 255 10.73 3.53 -21.51
C MET A 255 12.17 3.74 -21.97
N SER A 256 12.92 2.65 -22.13
CA SER A 256 14.26 2.69 -22.71
C SER A 256 14.26 2.87 -24.24
N SER A 257 13.15 2.53 -24.91
CA SER A 257 12.96 2.74 -26.34
C SER A 257 11.52 3.09 -26.68
N CYS A 258 11.30 3.91 -27.70
CA CYS A 258 9.96 4.26 -28.21
C CYS A 258 9.68 3.60 -29.58
N ASN A 259 10.30 2.45 -29.89
CA ASN A 259 10.22 1.87 -31.24
C ASN A 259 9.04 0.90 -31.43
N ASN A 260 8.36 0.54 -30.34
CA ASN A 260 7.25 -0.39 -30.35
C ASN A 260 5.95 0.32 -30.76
N SER A 261 5.25 -0.19 -31.77
CA SER A 261 4.01 0.39 -32.29
C SER A 261 2.87 0.38 -31.26
N SER A 262 2.71 -0.71 -30.51
CA SER A 262 1.65 -0.86 -29.50
C SER A 262 1.78 0.21 -28.41
N ILE A 263 3.00 0.55 -28.01
CA ILE A 263 3.28 1.61 -27.03
C ILE A 263 2.75 2.98 -27.52
N TRP A 264 2.97 3.33 -28.80
CA TRP A 264 2.38 4.54 -29.39
C TRP A 264 0.86 4.47 -29.55
N GLY A 265 0.32 3.27 -29.77
CA GLY A 265 -1.11 3.02 -29.80
C GLY A 265 -1.79 3.32 -28.46
N HIS A 266 -1.27 2.74 -27.38
CA HIS A 266 -1.81 2.84 -26.03
C HIS A 266 -1.49 4.17 -25.35
N TYR A 267 -0.21 4.56 -25.31
CA TYR A 267 0.26 5.73 -24.54
C TYR A 267 0.47 6.98 -25.40
N GLY A 268 0.63 6.81 -26.71
CA GLY A 268 0.82 7.89 -27.67
C GLY A 268 -0.46 8.37 -28.34
N GLU A 269 -1.64 8.16 -27.72
CA GLU A 269 -2.95 8.60 -28.22
C GLU A 269 -3.19 8.13 -29.67
N GLN A 270 -3.04 6.83 -29.93
CA GLN A 270 -3.14 6.26 -31.29
C GLN A 270 -2.20 6.94 -32.30
N HIS A 271 -0.95 7.19 -31.89
CA HIS A 271 0.10 7.91 -32.63
C HIS A 271 -0.15 9.42 -32.87
N LYS A 272 -1.16 10.03 -32.25
CA LYS A 272 -1.41 11.48 -32.33
C LYS A 272 -0.61 12.29 -31.31
N GLY A 273 -0.21 11.64 -30.22
CA GLY A 273 0.59 12.22 -29.15
C GLY A 273 2.07 12.37 -29.52
N VAL A 274 2.88 12.67 -28.51
CA VAL A 274 4.33 12.86 -28.67
C VAL A 274 5.11 12.05 -27.65
N CYS A 275 6.40 11.85 -27.92
CA CYS A 275 7.34 11.29 -26.97
C CYS A 275 8.33 12.35 -26.49
N LEU A 276 8.38 12.58 -25.18
CA LEU A 276 9.39 13.41 -24.53
C LEU A 276 10.67 12.59 -24.34
N LYS A 277 11.80 13.10 -24.83
CA LYS A 277 13.11 12.47 -24.70
C LYS A 277 13.91 13.19 -23.63
N PHE A 278 14.19 12.49 -22.54
CA PHE A 278 14.96 13.00 -21.41
C PHE A 278 16.40 12.51 -21.45
N LYS A 279 17.34 13.45 -21.32
CA LYS A 279 18.72 13.15 -20.94
C LYS A 279 18.75 12.78 -19.46
N THR A 280 19.61 11.84 -19.10
CA THR A 280 19.74 11.32 -17.73
C THR A 280 21.18 11.43 -17.28
N SER A 281 21.39 11.62 -15.98
CA SER A 281 22.72 11.47 -15.38
C SER A 281 22.93 10.03 -14.92
N SER A 282 24.19 9.61 -14.87
CA SER A 282 24.58 8.30 -14.31
C SER A 282 25.58 8.53 -13.18
N ILE A 283 25.28 8.03 -11.99
CA ILE A 283 26.20 8.00 -10.84
C ILE A 283 26.38 6.54 -10.44
N GLY A 284 27.55 5.97 -10.77
CA GLY A 284 27.75 4.52 -10.71
C GLY A 284 26.81 3.80 -11.67
N GLU A 285 26.09 2.79 -11.18
CA GLU A 285 25.09 2.03 -11.95
C GLU A 285 23.69 2.68 -11.97
N LYS A 286 23.49 3.79 -11.23
CA LYS A 286 22.18 4.42 -11.09
C LYS A 286 21.97 5.47 -12.19
N ILE A 287 20.91 5.30 -12.97
CA ILE A 287 20.41 6.30 -13.92
C ILE A 287 19.46 7.23 -13.18
N GLN A 288 19.59 8.55 -13.35
CA GLN A 288 18.85 9.53 -12.55
C GLN A 288 18.25 10.68 -13.38
N LEU A 289 17.18 11.27 -12.83
CA LEU A 289 16.56 12.52 -13.30
C LEU A 289 16.35 13.46 -12.11
N ASN A 290 16.72 14.73 -12.26
CA ASN A 290 16.48 15.74 -11.23
C ASN A 290 15.01 16.16 -11.21
N ILE A 291 14.39 16.02 -10.05
CA ILE A 291 13.00 16.37 -9.79
C ILE A 291 12.94 17.29 -8.56
N GLU A 292 12.13 18.34 -8.65
CA GLU A 292 11.84 19.25 -7.54
C GLU A 292 10.87 18.59 -6.56
N LYS A 293 11.31 18.40 -5.32
CA LYS A 293 10.48 17.84 -4.24
C LYS A 293 10.93 18.32 -2.86
N VAL A 294 10.19 17.98 -1.80
CA VAL A 294 10.66 18.24 -0.44
C VAL A 294 11.93 17.43 -0.19
N ASN A 295 12.97 18.11 0.29
CA ASN A 295 14.26 17.52 0.59
C ASN A 295 14.71 17.74 2.05
N GLY A 296 13.87 18.40 2.84
CA GLY A 296 14.12 18.65 4.25
C GLY A 296 12.97 19.40 4.92
N CYS A 297 13.05 19.50 6.24
CA CYS A 297 12.15 20.30 7.07
C CYS A 297 13.00 20.97 8.15
N ASN A 298 12.78 22.26 8.37
CA ASN A 298 13.43 23.03 9.42
C ASN A 298 12.41 23.89 10.17
N GLU A 299 12.86 24.72 11.10
CA GLU A 299 12.00 25.59 11.92
C GLU A 299 11.11 26.53 11.09
N ASN A 300 11.50 26.84 9.84
CA ASN A 300 10.76 27.70 8.92
C ASN A 300 9.84 26.91 7.97
N GLY A 301 9.72 25.59 8.14
CA GLY A 301 8.88 24.69 7.35
C GLY A 301 9.66 23.78 6.41
N VAL A 302 8.97 23.29 5.37
CA VAL A 302 9.54 22.35 4.39
C VAL A 302 10.49 23.05 3.42
N THR A 303 11.63 22.43 3.13
CA THR A 303 12.55 22.88 2.09
C THR A 303 12.29 22.09 0.81
N ILE A 304 12.10 22.81 -0.30
CA ILE A 304 11.87 22.24 -1.63
C ILE A 304 13.09 22.50 -2.49
N GLY A 305 13.56 21.50 -3.23
CA GLY A 305 14.68 21.67 -4.14
C GLY A 305 14.83 20.51 -5.12
N MET A 306 15.75 20.67 -6.08
CA MET A 306 16.07 19.65 -7.06
C MET A 306 16.83 18.49 -6.41
N VAL A 307 16.27 17.28 -6.52
CA VAL A 307 16.85 16.04 -6.00
C VAL A 307 16.95 15.02 -7.14
N PRO A 308 18.08 14.31 -7.29
CA PRO A 308 18.20 13.24 -8.28
C PRO A 308 17.38 12.02 -7.86
N LEU A 309 16.31 11.72 -8.61
CA LEU A 309 15.56 10.46 -8.47
C LEU A 309 16.13 9.39 -9.39
N THR A 310 16.28 8.18 -8.86
CA THR A 310 16.78 7.02 -9.63
C THR A 310 15.66 6.39 -10.45
N PHE A 311 15.97 6.04 -11.70
CA PHE A 311 15.15 5.18 -12.52
C PHE A 311 15.32 3.73 -12.11
N TYR A 312 14.21 3.09 -11.77
CA TYR A 312 14.16 1.66 -11.49
C TYR A 312 13.65 0.94 -12.71
N LYS A 313 14.40 -0.05 -13.20
CA LYS A 313 13.96 -0.91 -14.30
C LYS A 313 12.83 -1.80 -13.80
N VAL A 314 11.75 -1.91 -14.58
CA VAL A 314 10.69 -2.87 -14.31
C VAL A 314 11.15 -4.27 -14.67
N ASN A 315 10.92 -5.21 -13.76
CA ASN A 315 11.14 -6.63 -13.95
C ASN A 315 9.80 -7.28 -14.30
N TYR A 316 9.83 -8.18 -15.28
CA TYR A 316 8.63 -8.87 -15.74
C TYR A 316 8.69 -10.31 -15.24
N GLU A 317 7.89 -10.61 -14.22
CA GLU A 317 7.90 -11.89 -13.49
C GLU A 317 6.45 -12.27 -13.14
N ASN A 318 6.13 -13.56 -13.17
CA ASN A 318 4.79 -14.07 -12.82
C ASN A 318 4.63 -14.37 -11.32
N LYS A 319 5.64 -14.08 -10.48
CA LYS A 319 5.60 -14.31 -9.03
C LYS A 319 5.88 -13.01 -8.28
N HIS A 320 4.97 -12.62 -7.40
CA HIS A 320 5.15 -11.48 -6.52
C HIS A 320 6.17 -11.78 -5.41
N ILE A 321 6.78 -10.73 -4.89
CA ILE A 321 7.65 -10.85 -3.71
C ILE A 321 6.80 -11.19 -2.48
N GLU A 322 7.27 -12.18 -1.72
CA GLU A 322 6.71 -12.55 -0.43
C GLU A 322 7.28 -11.64 0.66
N ILE A 323 6.39 -11.10 1.49
CA ILE A 323 6.73 -10.13 2.54
C ILE A 323 6.35 -10.69 3.91
N ASP A 324 7.35 -10.88 4.77
CA ASP A 324 7.14 -11.16 6.19
C ASP A 324 6.64 -9.89 6.88
N PHE A 325 5.36 -9.89 7.26
CA PHE A 325 4.71 -8.76 7.91
C PHE A 325 5.46 -8.31 9.17
N PHE A 326 5.83 -9.26 10.05
CA PHE A 326 6.42 -8.92 11.35
C PHE A 326 7.83 -8.34 11.22
N LYS A 327 8.52 -8.58 10.11
CA LYS A 327 9.85 -8.00 9.83
C LYS A 327 9.79 -6.78 8.92
N SER A 328 8.61 -6.36 8.47
CA SER A 328 8.46 -5.32 7.44
C SER A 328 7.70 -4.09 7.93
N LEU A 329 7.65 -3.81 9.24
CA LEU A 329 6.89 -2.72 9.85
C LEU A 329 7.57 -1.32 9.73
N GLY A 330 8.11 -1.00 8.55
CA GLY A 330 9.03 0.13 8.36
C GLY A 330 8.40 1.52 8.39
N ARG A 331 7.06 1.65 8.39
CA ARG A 331 6.39 2.94 8.59
C ARG A 331 6.26 3.36 10.06
N LEU A 332 6.50 2.44 10.98
CA LEU A 332 6.39 2.73 12.41
C LEU A 332 7.73 3.24 12.96
N GLN A 333 7.66 4.21 13.85
CA GLN A 333 8.85 4.74 14.51
C GLN A 333 9.48 3.67 15.43
N VAL A 334 10.81 3.68 15.57
CA VAL A 334 11.58 2.70 16.36
C VAL A 334 11.04 2.55 17.79
N PHE A 335 10.61 3.65 18.42
CA PHE A 335 10.06 3.58 19.77
C PHE A 335 8.71 2.84 19.83
N ILE A 336 7.87 2.99 18.81
CA ILE A 336 6.60 2.26 18.67
C ILE A 336 6.88 0.79 18.43
N LEU A 337 7.76 0.46 17.49
CA LEU A 337 8.15 -0.92 17.22
C LEU A 337 8.64 -1.63 18.49
N ARG A 338 9.50 -0.97 19.26
CA ARG A 338 10.02 -1.50 20.53
C ARG A 338 8.93 -1.69 21.58
N SER A 339 8.07 -0.71 21.79
CA SER A 339 7.09 -0.75 22.89
C SER A 339 5.78 -1.48 22.57
N HIS A 340 5.45 -1.68 21.29
CA HIS A 340 4.13 -2.18 20.87
C HIS A 340 4.16 -3.45 20.03
N TRP A 341 5.30 -3.79 19.42
CA TRP A 341 5.39 -4.94 18.51
C TRP A 341 6.43 -5.96 18.96
N TYR A 342 7.63 -5.51 19.30
CA TYR A 342 8.78 -6.40 19.50
C TYR A 342 9.17 -6.63 20.95
N THR A 343 8.41 -6.16 21.92
CA THR A 343 8.67 -6.41 23.35
C THR A 343 7.38 -6.76 24.06
N ASP A 344 7.43 -7.77 24.92
CA ASP A 344 6.30 -8.16 25.76
C ASP A 344 6.26 -7.37 27.09
N LYS A 345 5.33 -7.74 27.97
CA LYS A 345 5.17 -7.11 29.30
C LYS A 345 6.34 -7.39 30.26
N GLU A 346 7.08 -8.47 30.03
CA GLU A 346 8.20 -8.92 30.88
C GLU A 346 9.53 -8.33 30.42
N GLY A 347 9.55 -7.72 29.22
CA GLY A 347 10.72 -7.14 28.60
C GLY A 347 11.46 -8.09 27.65
N ASN A 348 10.89 -9.26 27.34
CA ASN A 348 11.46 -10.17 26.35
C ASN A 348 11.32 -9.55 24.95
N VAL A 349 12.37 -9.67 24.15
CA VAL A 349 12.44 -9.08 22.80
C VAL A 349 12.24 -10.17 21.75
N SER A 350 11.37 -9.90 20.78
CA SER A 350 11.06 -10.84 19.69
C SER A 350 12.27 -11.12 18.78
N LYS A 351 12.31 -12.33 18.20
CA LYS A 351 13.23 -12.70 17.11
C LYS A 351 13.01 -11.85 15.84
N CYS A 352 11.87 -11.18 15.70
CA CYS A 352 11.58 -10.30 14.57
C CYS A 352 12.08 -8.86 14.77
N ALA A 353 12.81 -8.58 15.87
CA ALA A 353 13.19 -7.25 16.31
C ALA A 353 14.43 -6.64 15.61
N ASP A 354 14.90 -7.22 14.49
CA ASP A 354 15.96 -6.64 13.66
C ASP A 354 15.79 -5.13 13.37
N PRO A 355 14.56 -4.60 13.09
CA PRO A 355 14.36 -3.16 12.84
C PRO A 355 14.72 -2.24 14.01
N ILE A 356 14.72 -2.76 15.24
CA ILE A 356 15.01 -1.99 16.47
C ILE A 356 16.34 -2.39 17.11
N SER A 357 17.14 -3.19 16.41
CA SER A 357 18.42 -3.69 16.89
C SER A 357 19.34 -2.54 17.30
N LYS A 358 20.05 -2.73 18.41
CA LYS A 358 21.10 -1.81 18.86
C LYS A 358 22.40 -2.01 18.08
N ASP A 359 22.54 -3.12 17.35
CA ASP A 359 23.68 -3.38 16.46
C ASP A 359 23.49 -2.59 15.16
N PRO A 360 24.38 -1.62 14.84
CA PRO A 360 24.28 -0.81 13.64
C PRO A 360 24.31 -1.63 12.35
N GLU A 361 25.03 -2.75 12.29
CA GLU A 361 25.14 -3.56 11.07
C GLU A 361 23.86 -4.36 10.82
N VAL A 362 23.23 -4.89 11.88
CA VAL A 362 21.91 -5.55 11.78
C VAL A 362 20.86 -4.54 11.31
N ALA A 363 20.80 -3.36 11.94
CA ALA A 363 19.83 -2.33 11.57
C ALA A 363 20.03 -1.85 10.12
N LYS A 364 21.28 -1.66 9.69
CA LYS A 364 21.63 -1.27 8.32
C LYS A 364 21.26 -2.34 7.30
N LYS A 365 21.55 -3.62 7.60
CA LYS A 365 21.19 -4.75 6.74
C LYS A 365 19.68 -4.85 6.58
N TRP A 366 18.94 -4.79 7.70
CA TRP A 366 17.48 -4.78 7.67
C TRP A 366 16.94 -3.63 6.81
N HIS A 367 17.40 -2.40 7.04
CA HIS A 367 16.95 -1.23 6.29
C HIS A 367 17.22 -1.39 4.78
N SER A 368 18.37 -1.94 4.40
CA SER A 368 18.70 -2.23 3.00
C SER A 368 17.76 -3.26 2.38
N GLU A 369 17.50 -4.38 3.06
CA GLU A 369 16.62 -5.44 2.55
C GLU A 369 15.14 -5.01 2.53
N TYR A 370 14.71 -4.21 3.51
CA TYR A 370 13.37 -3.60 3.54
C TYR A 370 13.12 -2.76 2.27
N TRP A 371 14.02 -1.82 1.95
CA TRP A 371 13.88 -0.98 0.76
C TRP A 371 14.08 -1.75 -0.54
N LYS A 372 14.96 -2.75 -0.56
CA LYS A 372 15.14 -3.63 -1.72
C LYS A 372 13.84 -4.40 -2.03
N SER A 373 13.17 -4.91 -1.00
CA SER A 373 11.89 -5.60 -1.11
C SER A 373 10.78 -4.66 -1.58
N PHE A 374 10.72 -3.45 -1.00
CA PHE A 374 9.82 -2.39 -1.47
C PHE A 374 10.00 -2.11 -2.98
N TYR A 375 11.23 -1.78 -3.40
CA TYR A 375 11.49 -1.44 -4.79
C TYR A 375 11.21 -2.61 -5.73
N ARG A 376 11.53 -3.85 -5.34
CA ARG A 376 11.18 -5.04 -6.11
C ARG A 376 9.66 -5.16 -6.27
N GLY A 377 8.89 -4.99 -5.20
CA GLY A 377 7.42 -5.07 -5.23
C GLY A 377 6.79 -4.04 -6.18
N VAL A 378 7.27 -2.80 -6.15
CA VAL A 378 6.70 -1.71 -6.98
C VAL A 378 7.28 -1.62 -8.39
N THR A 379 8.26 -2.47 -8.73
CA THR A 379 8.85 -2.58 -10.08
C THR A 379 8.73 -3.99 -10.65
N THR A 380 7.76 -4.78 -10.19
CA THR A 380 7.42 -6.07 -10.78
C THR A 380 6.08 -5.94 -11.51
N LYS A 381 6.03 -6.46 -12.74
CA LYS A 381 4.85 -6.46 -13.61
C LYS A 381 4.71 -7.82 -14.29
N LEU A 382 3.51 -8.19 -14.73
CA LEU A 382 3.32 -9.46 -15.43
C LEU A 382 4.04 -9.48 -16.80
N GLU A 383 4.41 -10.69 -17.26
CA GLU A 383 5.17 -10.90 -18.50
C GLU A 383 4.49 -10.34 -19.76
N ASP A 384 3.16 -10.28 -19.77
CA ASP A 384 2.36 -9.72 -20.86
C ASP A 384 2.72 -8.27 -21.20
N TRP A 385 3.29 -7.53 -20.24
CA TRP A 385 3.68 -6.13 -20.39
C TRP A 385 5.15 -5.91 -20.75
N ASN A 386 5.96 -6.96 -20.91
CA ASN A 386 7.41 -6.88 -21.14
C ASN A 386 7.81 -6.00 -22.33
N TYR A 387 6.94 -5.90 -23.34
CA TYR A 387 7.17 -5.07 -24.51
C TYR A 387 7.36 -3.58 -24.19
N GLU A 388 6.88 -3.09 -23.04
CA GLU A 388 6.97 -1.70 -22.60
C GLU A 388 8.40 -1.25 -22.30
N ASN A 389 9.29 -2.17 -21.92
CA ASN A 389 10.67 -1.86 -21.50
C ASN A 389 10.72 -0.71 -20.49
N GLU A 390 9.80 -0.77 -19.52
CA GLU A 390 9.49 0.29 -18.59
C GLU A 390 10.59 0.57 -17.56
N TYR A 391 10.76 1.86 -17.24
CA TYR A 391 11.55 2.38 -16.14
C TYR A 391 10.68 3.34 -15.32
N ARG A 392 10.84 3.33 -14.00
CA ARG A 392 10.04 4.13 -13.07
C ARG A 392 10.87 5.11 -12.28
N LEU A 393 10.40 6.34 -12.18
CA LEU A 393 10.71 7.18 -11.04
C LEU A 393 9.65 6.94 -9.97
N ILE A 394 10.06 6.80 -8.72
CA ILE A 394 9.17 6.47 -7.60
C ILE A 394 9.36 7.51 -6.49
N VAL A 395 8.25 7.98 -5.95
CA VAL A 395 8.21 8.82 -4.75
C VAL A 395 7.26 8.20 -3.73
N THR A 396 7.52 8.43 -2.43
CA THR A 396 6.73 7.88 -1.34
C THR A 396 6.22 8.97 -0.41
N ASN A 397 5.12 8.72 0.29
CA ASN A 397 4.55 9.67 1.25
C ASN A 397 5.22 9.66 2.64
N MET A 398 6.51 9.34 2.71
CA MET A 398 7.26 9.34 3.97
C MET A 398 7.66 10.75 4.42
N LEU A 399 7.93 11.65 3.47
CA LEU A 399 8.34 13.04 3.72
C LEU A 399 7.41 14.08 3.09
N ASP A 400 6.59 13.66 2.12
CA ASP A 400 5.74 14.51 1.29
C ASP A 400 4.28 14.02 1.39
N ASP A 401 3.33 14.93 1.55
CA ASP A 401 1.91 14.61 1.47
C ASP A 401 1.45 14.59 0.00
N PHE A 402 1.45 13.41 -0.60
CA PHE A 402 1.01 13.16 -1.97
C PHE A 402 -0.49 12.90 -2.11
N ASP A 403 -1.29 13.34 -1.14
CA ASP A 403 -2.72 13.03 -1.04
C ASP A 403 -3.55 13.69 -2.16
N THR A 404 -3.05 14.78 -2.75
CA THR A 404 -3.76 15.53 -3.81
C THR A 404 -3.13 15.34 -5.18
N VAL A 405 -3.94 15.42 -6.24
CA VAL A 405 -3.44 15.42 -7.62
C VAL A 405 -2.40 16.53 -7.85
N LYS A 406 -2.56 17.69 -7.19
CA LYS A 406 -1.63 18.82 -7.31
C LYS A 406 -0.28 18.51 -6.69
N SER A 407 -0.23 17.90 -5.50
CA SER A 407 1.05 17.56 -4.85
C SER A 407 1.82 16.46 -5.58
N ARG A 408 1.15 15.68 -6.44
CA ARG A 408 1.77 14.66 -7.30
C ARG A 408 2.33 15.18 -8.63
N LYS A 409 2.20 16.47 -8.92
CA LYS A 409 2.78 17.12 -10.11
C LYS A 409 4.13 17.73 -9.74
N LEU A 410 5.20 16.98 -9.99
CA LEU A 410 6.55 17.39 -9.62
C LEU A 410 7.27 18.00 -10.81
N LYS A 411 8.07 19.04 -10.57
CA LYS A 411 8.79 19.71 -11.64
C LYS A 411 10.10 19.01 -11.97
N TYR A 412 10.45 18.96 -13.24
CA TYR A 412 11.76 18.50 -13.69
C TYR A 412 12.63 19.68 -14.12
N ASP A 413 13.94 19.51 -14.07
CA ASP A 413 14.86 20.49 -14.67
C ASP A 413 14.71 20.47 -16.20
N PHE A 414 14.30 21.59 -16.80
CA PHE A 414 14.10 21.74 -18.25
C PHE A 414 15.35 21.37 -19.06
N SER A 415 16.56 21.55 -18.50
CA SER A 415 17.78 21.12 -19.16
C SER A 415 17.75 19.62 -19.46
N SER A 416 17.03 18.83 -18.65
CA SER A 416 16.89 17.38 -18.79
C SER A 416 15.99 16.95 -19.95
N LEU A 417 15.12 17.81 -20.48
CA LEU A 417 14.31 17.50 -21.66
C LEU A 417 15.14 17.75 -22.93
N GLU A 418 15.74 16.71 -23.50
CA GLU A 418 16.64 16.80 -24.64
C GLU A 418 15.89 17.12 -25.95
N GLY A 419 14.70 16.54 -26.12
CA GLY A 419 13.92 16.73 -27.33
C GLY A 419 12.50 16.19 -27.26
N ILE A 420 11.73 16.47 -28.31
CA ILE A 420 10.35 15.97 -28.48
C ILE A 420 10.22 15.29 -29.82
N ILE A 421 9.67 14.08 -29.80
CA ILE A 421 9.39 13.27 -30.98
C ILE A 421 7.89 13.33 -31.25
N PHE A 422 7.50 13.94 -32.37
CA PHE A 422 6.11 13.96 -32.80
C PHE A 422 5.69 12.57 -33.30
N GLY A 423 4.56 12.07 -32.81
CA GLY A 423 3.94 10.85 -33.34
C GLY A 423 3.56 10.99 -34.81
N ILE A 424 3.41 9.85 -35.48
CA ILE A 424 3.11 9.76 -36.93
C ILE A 424 1.90 10.62 -37.33
N LYS A 425 0.89 10.70 -36.46
CA LYS A 425 -0.38 11.39 -36.71
C LYS A 425 -0.51 12.71 -35.94
N THR A 426 0.58 13.23 -35.36
CA THR A 426 0.54 14.52 -34.67
C THR A 426 0.17 15.62 -35.65
N SER A 427 -0.84 16.43 -35.31
CA SER A 427 -1.31 17.49 -36.19
C SER A 427 -0.29 18.63 -36.29
N ASN A 428 -0.18 19.29 -37.45
CA ASN A 428 0.73 20.44 -37.58
C ASN A 428 0.36 21.59 -36.63
N LYS A 429 -0.93 21.75 -36.32
CA LYS A 429 -1.41 22.73 -35.34
C LYS A 429 -0.79 22.47 -33.97
N ASP A 430 -0.78 21.22 -33.52
CA ASP A 430 -0.24 20.83 -32.21
C ASP A 430 1.29 20.88 -32.20
N LYS A 431 1.95 20.46 -33.29
CA LYS A 431 3.41 20.64 -33.46
C LYS A 431 3.80 22.10 -33.27
N LEU A 432 3.12 23.03 -33.94
CA LEU A 432 3.39 24.46 -33.82
C LEU A 432 3.16 25.01 -32.42
N LYS A 433 2.10 24.56 -31.72
CA LYS A 433 1.88 24.93 -30.30
C LYS A 433 3.04 24.46 -29.42
N ILE A 434 3.43 23.19 -29.54
CA ILE A 434 4.53 22.59 -28.77
C ILE A 434 5.84 23.34 -29.05
N MET A 435 6.13 23.61 -30.32
CA MET A 435 7.35 24.32 -30.73
C MET A 435 7.44 25.70 -30.09
N LYS A 436 6.33 26.47 -30.06
CA LYS A 436 6.29 27.79 -29.41
C LYS A 436 6.59 27.71 -27.91
N ILE A 437 5.98 26.76 -27.19
CA ILE A 437 6.25 26.58 -25.75
C ILE A 437 7.74 26.27 -25.51
N VAL A 438 8.32 25.39 -26.33
CA VAL A 438 9.74 25.06 -26.22
C VAL A 438 10.61 26.27 -26.56
N ASP A 439 10.24 27.06 -27.57
CA ASP A 439 10.94 28.30 -27.98
C ASP A 439 11.00 29.33 -26.84
N ASP A 440 9.85 29.60 -26.22
CA ASP A 440 9.73 30.50 -25.07
C ASP A 440 10.58 30.02 -23.89
N LYS A 441 10.62 28.70 -23.65
CA LYS A 441 11.49 28.10 -22.63
C LYS A 441 12.97 28.17 -22.99
N CYS A 442 13.33 27.84 -24.22
CA CYS A 442 14.70 27.93 -24.70
C CYS A 442 15.24 29.36 -24.54
N THR A 443 14.44 30.37 -24.90
CA THR A 443 14.75 31.78 -24.65
C THR A 443 14.91 32.06 -23.16
N LYS A 444 13.95 31.64 -22.32
CA LYS A 444 13.97 31.86 -20.85
C LYS A 444 15.21 31.25 -20.18
N TYR A 445 15.64 30.08 -20.61
CA TYR A 445 16.78 29.35 -20.02
C TYR A 445 18.08 29.54 -20.81
N ASN A 446 18.11 30.42 -21.81
CA ASN A 446 19.25 30.67 -22.70
C ASN A 446 19.83 29.37 -23.29
N ARG A 447 18.96 28.52 -23.83
CA ARG A 447 19.27 27.17 -24.31
C ARG A 447 19.04 27.05 -25.82
N THR A 448 20.08 26.66 -26.56
CA THR A 448 20.06 26.56 -28.04
C THR A 448 20.12 25.12 -28.58
N ASP A 449 20.23 24.12 -27.71
CA ASP A 449 20.47 22.70 -28.04
C ASP A 449 19.24 21.80 -27.83
N PHE A 450 18.05 22.25 -28.28
CA PHE A 450 16.83 21.44 -28.26
C PHE A 450 16.51 20.84 -29.62
N ASN A 451 16.13 19.56 -29.64
CA ASN A 451 15.84 18.85 -30.88
C ASN A 451 14.36 18.46 -31.02
N PHE A 452 13.82 18.63 -32.22
CA PHE A 452 12.53 18.07 -32.61
C PHE A 452 12.73 16.90 -33.58
N TYR A 453 11.90 15.88 -33.43
CA TYR A 453 11.94 14.68 -34.27
C TYR A 453 10.54 14.35 -34.80
N GLN A 454 10.49 13.59 -35.88
CA GLN A 454 9.26 13.04 -36.43
C GLN A 454 9.34 11.52 -36.44
N ALA A 455 8.35 10.87 -35.82
CA ALA A 455 8.20 9.42 -35.88
C ALA A 455 7.65 8.98 -37.24
N TYR A 456 8.12 7.84 -37.74
CA TYR A 456 7.68 7.20 -38.97
C TYR A 456 7.71 5.67 -38.84
N TYR A 457 6.99 4.96 -39.70
CA TYR A 457 7.07 3.51 -39.79
C TYR A 457 8.22 3.11 -40.73
N SER A 458 9.21 2.38 -40.21
CA SER A 458 10.30 1.84 -41.01
C SER A 458 9.90 0.49 -41.59
N LYS A 459 9.83 0.41 -42.93
CA LYS A 459 9.54 -0.86 -43.63
C LYS A 459 10.66 -1.89 -43.46
N GLU A 460 11.90 -1.44 -43.27
CA GLU A 460 13.07 -2.30 -43.15
C GLU A 460 13.11 -3.02 -41.81
N THR A 461 12.81 -2.31 -40.72
CA THR A 461 12.88 -2.87 -39.36
C THR A 461 11.52 -3.33 -38.83
N GLY A 462 10.41 -2.93 -39.48
CA GLY A 462 9.05 -3.21 -39.02
C GLY A 462 8.68 -2.47 -37.73
N LYS A 463 9.43 -1.41 -37.39
CA LYS A 463 9.30 -0.66 -36.12
C LYS A 463 8.92 0.79 -36.37
N ILE A 464 8.52 1.47 -35.30
CA ILE A 464 8.44 2.93 -35.30
C ILE A 464 9.86 3.45 -35.08
N GLU A 465 10.34 4.27 -36.00
CA GLU A 465 11.61 4.98 -35.90
C GLU A 465 11.34 6.48 -35.90
N TYR A 466 12.36 7.29 -35.68
CA TYR A 466 12.23 8.73 -35.72
C TYR A 466 13.46 9.40 -36.31
N GLU A 467 13.25 10.51 -37.00
CA GLU A 467 14.29 11.29 -37.65
C GLU A 467 14.33 12.73 -37.10
N LEU A 468 15.53 13.32 -37.10
CA LEU A 468 15.73 14.70 -36.67
C LEU A 468 15.15 15.67 -37.70
N LEU A 469 14.34 16.63 -37.24
CA LEU A 469 13.88 17.74 -38.06
C LEU A 469 14.97 18.81 -38.13
N SER A 470 15.99 18.57 -38.95
CA SER A 470 17.24 19.36 -38.99
C SER A 470 17.08 20.86 -39.33
N LEU A 471 15.99 21.22 -40.01
CA LEU A 471 15.65 22.60 -40.37
C LEU A 471 14.88 23.35 -39.27
N ILE A 472 14.48 22.65 -38.20
CA ILE A 472 13.70 23.22 -37.10
C ILE A 472 14.57 23.29 -35.86
N LYS A 473 14.82 24.52 -35.39
CA LYS A 473 15.47 24.79 -34.11
C LYS A 473 14.68 25.86 -33.37
N PRO A 474 14.63 25.81 -32.03
CA PRO A 474 14.23 26.97 -31.25
C PRO A 474 15.17 28.14 -31.55
N VAL A 475 14.61 29.34 -31.54
CA VAL A 475 15.27 30.63 -31.81
C VAL A 475 16.18 31.02 -30.66
#